data_AF-A0A969QQ33-F1
#
_entry.id   AF-A0A969QQ33-F1
#
_cell.length_a   1.000
_cell.length_b   1.000
_cell.length_c   1.000
_cell.angle_alpha   90.00
_cell.angle_beta   90.00
_cell.angle_gamma   90.00
#
_symmetry.space_group_name_H-M   'P 1'
#
loop_
_entity.id
_entity.type
_entity.pdbx_description
1 polymer ?
#
loop_
_entity_poly.entity_id
_entity_poly.type
_entity_poly.pdbx_seq_one_letter_code
_entity_poly.pdbx_strand_id
1 'polypeptide(L)' 'MAIQQQSPASIARNVALDLLFGHPADQHRQLPEIYQKLNAQDVREIAARVFSVKPTIVTVLPEKDQEEMA' A
#
# COMPACT_ATOMS: atom_id res chain seq x y z
N MET A 1 12.70 10.05 -4.05
CA MET A 1 12.38 9.25 -2.84
C MET A 1 13.52 9.34 -1.82
N ALA A 2 13.72 10.50 -1.20
CA ALA A 2 14.74 10.68 -0.14
C ALA A 2 14.13 11.10 1.20
N ILE A 3 12.93 11.70 1.19
CA ILE A 3 12.32 12.35 2.37
C ILE A 3 11.82 11.34 3.42
N GLN A 4 11.37 10.14 3.01
CA GLN A 4 10.87 9.14 3.96
C GLN A 4 11.96 8.48 4.83
N GLN A 5 13.23 8.57 4.43
CA GLN A 5 14.36 8.03 5.21
C GLN A 5 15.04 9.09 6.09
N GLN A 6 14.51 10.32 6.15
CA GLN A 6 15.19 11.42 6.84
C GLN A 6 14.92 11.48 8.35
N SER A 7 13.87 10.84 8.86
CA SER A 7 13.57 10.84 10.30
C SER A 7 13.73 9.45 10.94
N PRO A 8 14.30 9.35 12.15
CA PRO A 8 14.40 8.09 12.90
C PRO A 8 13.04 7.41 13.12
N ALA A 9 11.98 8.20 13.31
CA ALA A 9 10.62 7.69 13.49
C ALA A 9 10.10 6.95 12.25
N SER A 10 10.35 7.48 11.05
CA SER A 10 9.95 6.83 9.79
C SER A 10 10.69 5.52 9.57
N ILE A 11 11.99 5.46 9.92
CA ILE A 11 12.79 4.24 9.84
C ILE A 11 12.24 3.19 10.81
N ALA A 12 11.99 3.56 12.06
CA ALA A 12 11.45 2.64 13.07
C ALA A 12 10.09 2.06 12.63
N ARG A 13 9.22 2.90 12.05
CA ARG A 13 7.95 2.44 11.49
C ARG A 13 8.15 1.41 10.37
N ASN A 14 9.04 1.68 9.42
CA ASN A 14 9.27 0.78 8.30
C ASN A 14 9.88 -0.55 8.75
N VAL A 15 10.84 -0.52 9.68
CA VAL A 15 11.40 -1.73 10.32
C VAL A 15 10.30 -2.53 11.01
N ALA A 16 9.42 -1.87 11.76
CA ALA A 16 8.33 -2.54 12.45
C ALA A 16 7.34 -3.20 11.46
N LEU A 17 7.03 -2.53 10.35
CA LEU A 17 6.17 -3.08 9.29
C LEU A 17 6.83 -4.28 8.61
N ASP A 18 8.12 -4.19 8.27
CA ASP A 18 8.86 -5.30 7.67
C ASP A 18 8.80 -6.54 8.56
N LEU A 19 9.10 -6.38 9.85
CA LEU A 19 9.04 -7.48 10.81
C LEU A 19 7.62 -8.01 11.02
N LEU A 20 6.61 -7.14 11.07
CA LEU A 20 5.20 -7.52 11.24
C LEU A 20 4.72 -8.43 10.11
N PHE A 21 5.18 -8.21 8.88
CA PHE A 21 4.82 -9.00 7.72
C PHE A 21 5.82 -10.14 7.41
N GLY A 22 6.78 -10.40 8.32
CA GLY A 22 7.73 -11.51 8.20
C GLY A 22 8.88 -11.26 7.23
N HIS A 23 9.16 -10.01 6.88
CA HIS A 23 10.30 -9.61 6.05
C HIS A 23 11.54 -9.29 6.90
N PRO A 24 12.75 -9.32 6.29
CA PRO A 24 13.95 -8.78 6.92
C PRO A 24 13.77 -7.32 7.33
N ALA A 25 14.35 -6.92 8.47
CA ALA A 25 14.20 -5.57 9.04
C ALA A 25 14.67 -4.42 8.12
N ASP A 26 15.42 -4.73 7.07
CA ASP A 26 15.96 -3.80 6.08
C ASP A 26 15.30 -3.93 4.70
N GLN A 27 14.25 -4.75 4.55
CA GLN A 27 13.55 -4.98 3.29
C GLN A 27 13.09 -3.67 2.63
N HIS A 28 12.58 -2.73 3.42
CA HIS A 28 12.18 -1.39 2.94
C HIS A 28 13.31 -0.62 2.23
N ARG A 29 14.59 -0.91 2.52
CA ARG A 29 15.75 -0.27 1.88
C ARG A 29 16.06 -0.85 0.50
N GLN A 30 15.66 -2.09 0.25
CA GLN A 30 15.90 -2.80 -1.01
C GLN A 30 14.81 -2.50 -2.04
N LEU A 31 13.64 -2.00 -1.60
CA LEU A 31 12.51 -1.66 -2.47
C LEU A 31 12.87 -0.77 -3.67
N PRO A 32 13.72 0.27 -3.57
CA PRO A 32 14.07 1.10 -4.73
C PRO A 32 14.72 0.30 -5.86
N GLU A 33 15.63 -0.62 -5.54
CA GLU A 33 16.29 -1.48 -6.53
C GLU A 33 15.32 -2.50 -7.11
N ILE A 34 14.43 -3.05 -6.27
CA ILE A 34 13.37 -3.98 -6.71
C ILE A 34 12.45 -3.27 -7.72
N TYR A 35 12.02 -2.05 -7.43
CA TYR A 35 11.15 -1.27 -8.32
C TYR A 35 11.82 -0.95 -9.66
N GLN A 36 13.13 -0.67 -9.67
CA GLN A 36 13.87 -0.40 -10.91
C GLN A 36 14.00 -1.64 -11.81
N LYS A 37 13.92 -2.84 -11.25
CA LYS A 37 14.00 -4.11 -11.98
C LYS A 37 12.66 -4.57 -12.55
N LEU A 38 11.54 -3.94 -12.17
CA LEU A 38 10.23 -4.30 -12.69
C LEU A 38 10.12 -4.03 -14.19
N ASN A 39 9.54 -4.99 -14.91
CA ASN A 39 9.25 -4.83 -16.33
C ASN A 39 7.73 -4.86 -16.59
N ALA A 40 7.34 -4.44 -17.80
CA ALA A 40 5.92 -4.35 -18.17
C ALA A 40 5.21 -5.72 -18.20
N GLN A 41 5.94 -6.82 -18.42
CA GLN A 41 5.39 -8.16 -18.41
C GLN A 41 5.03 -8.59 -16.99
N ASP A 42 5.92 -8.41 -16.02
CA ASP A 42 5.67 -8.74 -14.61
C ASP A 42 4.44 -8.00 -14.10
N VAL A 43 4.31 -6.71 -14.45
CA VAL A 43 3.15 -5.89 -14.06
C VAL A 43 1.86 -6.44 -14.68
N ARG A 44 1.86 -6.80 -15.97
CA ARG A 44 0.68 -7.37 -16.65
C ARG A 44 0.25 -8.69 -16.01
N GLU A 45 1.19 -9.57 -15.71
CA GLU A 45 0.91 -10.88 -15.10
C GLU A 45 0.31 -10.74 -13.70
N ILE A 46 0.91 -9.90 -12.86
CA ILE A 46 0.42 -9.65 -11.51
C ILE A 46 -0.96 -8.98 -11.55
N ALA A 47 -1.16 -7.99 -12.42
CA ALA A 47 -2.44 -7.31 -12.58
C ALA A 47 -3.54 -8.30 -12.99
N ALA A 48 -3.28 -9.16 -13.99
CA ALA A 48 -4.24 -10.18 -14.42
C ALA A 48 -4.64 -11.09 -13.26
N ARG A 49 -3.68 -11.52 -12.43
CA ARG A 49 -3.95 -12.38 -11.27
C ARG A 49 -4.74 -11.66 -10.19
N VAL A 50 -4.31 -10.47 -9.76
CA VAL A 50 -4.92 -9.72 -8.66
C VAL A 50 -6.33 -9.25 -9.02
N PHE A 51 -6.53 -8.74 -10.23
CA PHE A 51 -7.82 -8.20 -10.67
C PHE A 51 -8.78 -9.23 -11.28
N SER A 52 -8.36 -10.50 -11.42
CA SER A 52 -9.27 -11.58 -11.82
C SER A 52 -10.32 -11.94 -10.77
N VAL A 53 -10.11 -11.52 -9.51
CA VAL A 53 -11.00 -11.83 -8.40
C VAL A 53 -12.15 -10.83 -8.37
N LYS A 54 -13.37 -11.31 -8.13
CA LYS A 54 -14.56 -10.46 -7.99
C LYS A 54 -14.32 -9.42 -6.87
N PRO A 55 -14.34 -8.12 -7.17
CA PRO A 55 -14.07 -7.10 -6.16
C PRO A 55 -15.28 -6.95 -5.22
N THR A 56 -14.99 -6.54 -3.98
CA THR A 56 -16.02 -6.04 -3.07
C THR A 56 -16.12 -4.54 -3.27
N ILE A 57 -17.29 -4.05 -3.68
CA ILE A 57 -17.56 -2.61 -3.84
C ILE A 57 -18.34 -2.15 -2.61
N VAL A 58 -17.76 -1.22 -1.86
CA VAL A 58 -18.39 -0.61 -0.68
C VAL A 58 -18.67 0.85 -0.99
N THR A 59 -19.95 1.23 -1.01
CA THR A 59 -20.39 2.61 -1.18
C THR A 59 -20.87 3.13 0.17
N VAL A 60 -20.23 4.18 0.67
CA VAL A 60 -20.67 4.88 1.88
C VAL A 60 -21.49 6.09 1.44
N LEU A 61 -22.75 6.13 1.85
CA LEU A 61 -23.59 7.30 1.69
C LEU A 61 -23.49 8.14 2.98
N PRO A 62 -23.45 9.48 2.86
CA PRO A 62 -23.56 10.34 4.03
C PRO A 62 -24.90 10.07 4.74
N GLU A 63 -24.93 10.22 6.07
CA GLU A 63 -26.20 10.28 6.78
C GLU A 63 -27.01 11.46 6.22
N LYS A 64 -28.30 11.21 5.94
CA LYS A 64 -29.22 12.33 5.70
C LYS A 64 -29.36 13.05 7.02
N ASP A 65 -28.74 14.22 7.14
CA ASP A 65 -29.13 15.18 8.16
C ASP A 65 -30.64 15.39 8.06
N GLN A 66 -31.30 15.45 9.21
CA GLN A 66 -32.76 15.51 9.37
C GLN A 66 -33.33 16.83 8.81
N GLU A 67 -33.31 17.01 7.50
CA GLU A 67 -34.06 18.05 6.79
C GLU A 67 -35.45 17.50 6.41
N GLU A 68 -36.35 17.35 7.39
CA GLU A 68 -37.81 17.38 7.17
C GLU A 68 -38.61 17.41 8.50
N MET A 69 -38.15 18.20 9.49
CA MET A 69 -38.99 18.66 10.60
C MET A 69 -38.72 20.13 10.91
N ALA A 70 -39.14 21.03 10.00
CA ALA A 70 -39.44 22.42 10.30
C ALA A 70 -40.45 22.96 9.28
#